data_AF-A0A951RDH3-F1
#
_entry.id   AF-A0A951RDH3-F1
#
_cell.length_a   1.000
_cell.length_b   1.000
_cell.length_c   1.000
_cell.angle_alpha   90.00
_cell.angle_beta   90.00
_cell.angle_gamma   90.00
#
_symmetry.space_group_name_H-M   'P 1'
#
loop_
_entity.id
_entity.type
_entity.pdbx_description
1 polymer ?
#
loop_
_entity_poly.entity_id
_entity_poly.type
_entity_poly.pdbx_seq_one_letter_code
_entity_poly.pdbx_strand_id
1 'polypeptide(L)'
;MNGKFMGRTVSVINDLTLDEQDYLYSYTRRLKEAVRLKKDLTPFRIDDPNVGAYLVFIEPSTRTKESFLNAVKFHHIKTNIFDAETSSFNKKESYADTFRMLTTYSPYSLFIIRSKLEGVTRWLDYDLGLFAERLGIQKPSFINGGDGKHEHPTQEILDEYTFLEQNNFDRKDIHIALVGDLKHGRTVHSKADGLKIFNNVRVDLIAPPELAMPEYYKHKMELNGFDVREFESLDAYLAQASVAPIWYFTRLQLERMGEDVLQHVGRLTRSVTFRKEWIDKMKEGTKFYHPLPRNREYPTIPFFLDKTPLSAWDLQAMNGYYTRAILIGMLGGRLGDDFEGRSPEFIKKKVNYIEEVSHFTSVKKEYKIGTKPVENGVVIDHIGKGEDVKTIWEHIYKTRKILGLNVVSSHGVYLSHKDGTYKGVLSLPDLEEFDLISMKKLSAIAPESTLNVIRNGIVIKKIRVHFPPKIYDFEEISCKNPDCISHPEHHENATPFFYKTESNNFICKYCDKDHNYKDIWDI
;
A
#
# COMPACT_ATOMS: atom_id res chain seq x y z
N MET A 1 -15.11 12.59 -23.52
CA MET A 1 -15.46 13.19 -22.21
C MET A 1 -14.18 13.57 -21.51
N ASN A 2 -14.17 14.65 -20.71
CA ASN A 2 -13.03 15.08 -19.88
C ASN A 2 -13.45 15.15 -18.42
N GLY A 3 -13.93 14.02 -17.87
CA GLY A 3 -14.43 13.98 -16.49
C GLY A 3 -13.30 14.10 -15.48
N LYS A 4 -13.56 14.76 -14.33
CA LYS A 4 -12.59 15.09 -13.28
C LYS A 4 -11.80 13.89 -12.74
N PHE A 5 -12.37 12.68 -12.79
CA PHE A 5 -11.74 11.45 -12.31
C PHE A 5 -11.10 10.58 -13.40
N MET A 6 -11.16 10.99 -14.67
CA MET A 6 -10.54 10.21 -15.75
C MET A 6 -9.02 10.16 -15.62
N GLY A 7 -8.43 9.01 -15.92
CA GLY A 7 -6.99 8.73 -15.78
C GLY A 7 -6.50 8.56 -14.34
N ARG A 8 -7.41 8.46 -13.36
CA ARG A 8 -7.06 8.20 -11.96
C ARG A 8 -6.99 6.71 -11.68
N THR A 9 -6.22 6.38 -10.66
CA THR A 9 -6.05 5.02 -10.16
C THR A 9 -6.62 4.90 -8.77
N VAL A 10 -7.36 3.81 -8.51
CA VAL A 10 -7.80 3.39 -7.18
C VAL A 10 -7.11 2.07 -6.87
N SER A 11 -5.92 2.18 -6.30
CA SER A 11 -5.08 1.08 -5.85
C SER A 11 -5.34 0.73 -4.38
N VAL A 12 -5.57 1.72 -3.55
CA VAL A 12 -5.91 1.61 -2.12
C VAL A 12 -7.05 2.55 -1.77
N ILE A 13 -7.70 2.35 -0.62
CA ILE A 13 -8.88 3.16 -0.24
C ILE A 13 -8.56 4.66 -0.14
N ASN A 14 -7.36 4.98 0.35
CA ASN A 14 -6.87 6.36 0.51
C ASN A 14 -6.55 7.08 -0.82
N ASP A 15 -6.61 6.40 -1.97
CA ASP A 15 -6.49 7.07 -3.27
C ASP A 15 -7.72 7.93 -3.59
N LEU A 16 -8.83 7.71 -2.87
CA LEU A 16 -10.01 8.58 -2.84
C LEU A 16 -10.01 9.37 -1.53
N THR A 17 -10.18 10.70 -1.61
CA THR A 17 -10.41 11.52 -0.41
C THR A 17 -11.75 11.16 0.23
N LEU A 18 -11.96 11.53 1.50
CA LEU A 18 -13.25 11.33 2.16
C LEU A 18 -14.39 12.01 1.39
N ASP A 19 -14.16 13.21 0.85
CA ASP A 19 -15.15 13.92 0.03
C ASP A 19 -15.48 13.13 -1.26
N GLU A 20 -14.48 12.49 -1.87
CA GLU A 20 -14.66 11.67 -3.09
C GLU A 20 -15.35 10.33 -2.79
N GLN A 21 -15.08 9.72 -1.64
CA GLN A 21 -15.80 8.55 -1.14
C GLN A 21 -17.26 8.92 -0.87
N ASP A 22 -17.52 10.06 -0.24
CA ASP A 22 -18.88 10.58 0.01
C ASP A 22 -19.64 10.81 -1.28
N TYR A 23 -18.98 11.39 -2.27
CA TYR A 23 -19.53 11.54 -3.61
C TYR A 23 -19.92 10.18 -4.19
N LEU A 24 -19.03 9.18 -4.16
CA LEU A 24 -19.30 7.81 -4.60
C LEU A 24 -20.50 7.20 -3.86
N TYR A 25 -20.56 7.31 -2.52
CA TYR A 25 -21.64 6.75 -1.72
C TYR A 25 -22.98 7.43 -1.96
N SER A 26 -22.99 8.75 -2.16
CA SER A 26 -24.20 9.50 -2.49
C SER A 26 -24.79 9.05 -3.83
N TYR A 27 -23.94 8.86 -4.86
CA TYR A 27 -24.35 8.36 -6.17
C TYR A 27 -24.77 6.89 -6.13
N THR A 28 -24.13 6.09 -5.27
CA THR A 28 -24.52 4.69 -5.05
C THR A 28 -25.94 4.61 -4.49
N ARG A 29 -26.26 5.45 -3.50
CA ARG A 29 -27.63 5.57 -2.95
C ARG A 29 -28.64 6.03 -4.01
N ARG A 30 -28.30 7.05 -4.80
CA ARG A 30 -29.15 7.53 -5.90
C ARG A 30 -29.42 6.44 -6.93
N LEU A 31 -28.42 5.66 -7.31
CA LEU A 31 -28.57 4.54 -8.24
C LEU A 31 -29.48 3.44 -7.68
N LYS A 32 -29.25 3.02 -6.42
CA LYS A 32 -30.13 2.03 -5.76
C LYS A 32 -31.58 2.51 -5.69
N GLU A 33 -31.80 3.77 -5.37
CA GLU A 33 -33.14 4.36 -5.34
C GLU A 33 -33.78 4.40 -6.73
N ALA A 34 -33.03 4.81 -7.76
CA ALA A 34 -33.50 4.83 -9.13
C ALA A 34 -33.90 3.43 -9.61
N VAL A 35 -33.10 2.40 -9.31
CA VAL A 35 -33.44 1.00 -9.60
C VAL A 35 -34.71 0.55 -8.86
N ARG A 36 -34.80 0.84 -7.56
CA ARG A 36 -35.99 0.49 -6.75
C ARG A 36 -37.27 1.14 -7.28
N LEU A 37 -37.18 2.40 -7.69
CA LEU A 37 -38.30 3.18 -8.20
C LEU A 37 -38.52 3.01 -9.72
N LYS A 38 -37.73 2.15 -10.39
CA LYS A 38 -37.76 1.94 -11.85
C LYS A 38 -37.63 3.24 -12.66
N LYS A 39 -36.79 4.17 -12.18
CA LYS A 39 -36.46 5.42 -12.87
C LYS A 39 -35.45 5.17 -14.00
N ASP A 40 -35.27 6.19 -14.84
CA ASP A 40 -34.22 6.20 -15.86
C ASP A 40 -32.82 6.09 -15.23
N LEU A 41 -32.00 5.19 -15.77
CA LEU A 41 -30.65 4.89 -15.29
C LEU A 41 -29.57 5.50 -16.19
N THR A 42 -29.95 6.08 -17.33
CA THR A 42 -29.05 6.77 -18.27
C THR A 42 -28.14 7.80 -17.59
N PRO A 43 -28.58 8.57 -16.56
CA PRO A 43 -27.69 9.50 -15.87
C PRO A 43 -26.42 8.88 -15.29
N PHE A 44 -26.43 7.58 -14.97
CA PHE A 44 -25.30 6.87 -14.36
C PHE A 44 -24.44 6.11 -15.37
N ARG A 45 -24.84 6.03 -16.65
CA ARG A 45 -24.18 5.24 -17.68
C ARG A 45 -23.20 6.06 -18.50
N ILE A 46 -22.08 5.44 -18.87
CA ILE A 46 -21.08 6.11 -19.72
C ILE A 46 -21.62 6.19 -21.16
N ASP A 47 -22.16 5.09 -21.70
CA ASP A 47 -22.78 5.02 -23.03
C ASP A 47 -21.87 5.61 -24.15
N ASP A 48 -20.56 5.35 -24.09
CA ASP A 48 -19.57 5.83 -25.07
C ASP A 48 -18.75 4.66 -25.66
N PRO A 49 -18.84 4.39 -26.98
CA PRO A 49 -18.09 3.30 -27.62
C PRO A 49 -16.57 3.56 -27.70
N ASN A 50 -16.10 4.76 -27.36
CA ASN A 50 -14.68 5.09 -27.27
C ASN A 50 -14.05 4.67 -25.94
N VAL A 51 -14.87 4.29 -24.96
CA VAL A 51 -14.40 3.78 -23.67
C VAL A 51 -14.35 2.26 -23.71
N GLY A 52 -13.19 1.70 -23.38
CA GLY A 52 -12.96 0.28 -23.23
C GLY A 52 -12.67 -0.09 -21.78
N ALA A 53 -13.33 -1.12 -21.27
CA ALA A 53 -13.07 -1.70 -19.96
C ALA A 53 -12.51 -3.13 -20.12
N TYR A 54 -11.38 -3.36 -19.46
CA TYR A 54 -10.62 -4.61 -19.51
C TYR A 54 -10.56 -5.21 -18.10
N LEU A 55 -11.18 -6.37 -17.93
CA LEU A 55 -11.11 -7.15 -16.69
C LEU A 55 -9.93 -8.11 -16.79
N VAL A 56 -8.84 -7.80 -16.09
CA VAL A 56 -7.60 -8.59 -16.06
C VAL A 56 -7.48 -9.30 -14.72
N PHE A 57 -7.91 -10.57 -14.68
CA PHE A 57 -7.91 -11.39 -13.47
C PHE A 57 -6.86 -12.49 -13.59
N ILE A 58 -5.71 -12.26 -12.97
CA ILE A 58 -4.55 -13.18 -12.95
C ILE A 58 -4.64 -14.13 -11.74
N GLU A 59 -5.40 -13.75 -10.71
CA GLU A 59 -5.79 -14.62 -9.59
C GLU A 59 -7.28 -15.00 -9.70
N PRO A 60 -7.66 -16.27 -9.45
CA PRO A 60 -9.05 -16.70 -9.46
C PRO A 60 -9.96 -15.86 -8.55
N SER A 61 -11.09 -15.42 -9.09
CA SER A 61 -12.14 -14.76 -8.33
C SER A 61 -13.47 -14.78 -9.08
N THR A 62 -14.46 -15.49 -8.55
CA THR A 62 -15.80 -15.51 -9.16
C THR A 62 -16.58 -14.24 -8.81
N ARG A 63 -16.76 -13.98 -7.51
CA ARG A 63 -17.60 -12.86 -7.03
C ARG A 63 -17.12 -11.51 -7.54
N THR A 64 -15.82 -11.25 -7.46
CA THR A 64 -15.27 -9.95 -7.82
C THR A 64 -15.37 -9.73 -9.32
N LYS A 65 -14.98 -10.75 -10.12
CA LYS A 65 -15.08 -10.73 -11.58
C LYS A 65 -16.52 -10.52 -12.05
N GLU A 66 -17.46 -11.31 -11.53
CA GLU A 66 -18.86 -11.23 -11.96
C GLU A 66 -19.52 -9.89 -11.62
N SER A 67 -19.28 -9.35 -10.43
CA SER A 67 -19.84 -8.05 -10.07
C SER A 67 -19.23 -6.90 -10.87
N PHE A 68 -17.93 -6.93 -11.19
CA PHE A 68 -17.34 -5.97 -12.12
C PHE A 68 -17.84 -6.14 -13.55
N LEU A 69 -17.98 -7.37 -14.04
CA LEU A 69 -18.46 -7.62 -15.40
C LEU A 69 -19.86 -7.06 -15.59
N ASN A 70 -20.74 -7.29 -14.62
CA ASN A 70 -22.10 -6.75 -14.63
C ASN A 70 -22.10 -5.22 -14.47
N ALA A 71 -21.23 -4.67 -13.62
CA ALA A 71 -21.09 -3.22 -13.47
C ALA A 71 -20.57 -2.55 -14.76
N VAL A 72 -19.61 -3.15 -15.47
CA VAL A 72 -19.14 -2.63 -16.77
C VAL A 72 -20.25 -2.73 -17.83
N LYS A 73 -20.93 -3.87 -17.92
CA LYS A 73 -22.06 -4.04 -18.86
C LYS A 73 -23.18 -3.03 -18.63
N PHE A 74 -23.41 -2.62 -17.39
CA PHE A 74 -24.37 -1.58 -17.05
C PHE A 74 -24.10 -0.25 -17.76
N HIS A 75 -22.84 0.08 -18.07
CA HIS A 75 -22.47 1.33 -18.75
C HIS A 75 -22.51 1.25 -20.29
N HIS A 76 -22.84 0.10 -20.87
CA HIS A 76 -22.86 -0.15 -22.32
C HIS A 76 -21.58 0.26 -23.08
N ILE A 77 -20.41 0.04 -22.46
CA ILE A 77 -19.10 0.30 -23.05
C ILE A 77 -18.45 -0.97 -23.60
N LYS A 78 -17.38 -0.84 -24.40
CA LYS A 78 -16.60 -1.99 -24.87
C LYS A 78 -16.08 -2.77 -23.65
N THR A 79 -16.38 -4.07 -23.61
CA THR A 79 -16.07 -4.93 -22.46
C THR A 79 -15.20 -6.10 -22.91
N ASN A 80 -14.01 -6.23 -22.33
CA ASN A 80 -13.13 -7.37 -22.57
C ASN A 80 -12.81 -8.08 -21.25
N ILE A 81 -12.89 -9.41 -21.27
CA ILE A 81 -12.42 -10.25 -20.19
C ILE A 81 -11.10 -10.85 -20.66
N PHE A 82 -10.02 -10.46 -20.01
CA PHE A 82 -8.71 -10.98 -20.32
C PHE A 82 -8.48 -12.25 -19.48
N ASP A 83 -8.40 -13.38 -20.17
CA ASP A 83 -8.15 -14.68 -19.54
C ASP A 83 -6.65 -14.96 -19.49
N ALA A 84 -6.06 -14.79 -18.30
CA ALA A 84 -4.63 -14.99 -18.11
C ALA A 84 -4.18 -16.42 -18.46
N GLU A 85 -5.01 -17.44 -18.20
CA GLU A 85 -4.70 -18.85 -18.42
C GLU A 85 -4.61 -19.24 -19.91
N THR A 86 -5.21 -18.46 -20.82
CA THR A 86 -5.21 -18.73 -22.27
C THR A 86 -4.46 -17.66 -23.08
N SER A 87 -3.96 -16.62 -22.43
CA SER A 87 -3.33 -15.45 -23.07
C SER A 87 -1.81 -15.57 -23.29
N SER A 88 -1.23 -14.52 -23.90
CA SER A 88 0.21 -14.34 -24.10
C SER A 88 1.04 -14.26 -22.80
N PHE A 89 0.41 -14.17 -21.61
CA PHE A 89 1.12 -14.36 -20.34
C PHE A 89 1.82 -15.73 -20.28
N ASN A 90 1.22 -16.77 -20.88
CA ASN A 90 1.85 -18.09 -21.00
C ASN A 90 3.10 -18.08 -21.92
N LYS A 91 3.27 -17.04 -22.73
CA LYS A 91 4.45 -16.83 -23.58
C LYS A 91 5.52 -15.97 -22.91
N LYS A 92 5.41 -15.73 -21.59
CA LYS A 92 6.33 -14.88 -20.81
C LYS A 92 6.36 -13.41 -21.27
N GLU A 93 5.22 -12.90 -21.77
CA GLU A 93 5.07 -11.45 -22.03
C GLU A 93 5.03 -10.68 -20.71
N SER A 94 5.68 -9.51 -20.67
CA SER A 94 5.66 -8.64 -19.49
C SER A 94 4.30 -7.98 -19.30
N TYR A 95 3.96 -7.63 -18.04
CA TYR A 95 2.73 -6.91 -17.76
C TYR A 95 2.70 -5.58 -18.53
N ALA A 96 3.83 -4.86 -18.57
CA ALA A 96 3.92 -3.58 -19.26
C ALA A 96 3.54 -3.70 -20.74
N ASP A 97 4.07 -4.70 -21.45
CA ASP A 97 3.79 -4.88 -22.88
C ASP A 97 2.33 -5.24 -23.14
N THR A 98 1.76 -6.16 -22.35
CA THR A 98 0.33 -6.52 -22.46
C THR A 98 -0.57 -5.30 -22.24
N PHE A 99 -0.34 -4.53 -21.15
CA PHE A 99 -1.19 -3.39 -20.83
C PHE A 99 -1.02 -2.22 -21.80
N ARG A 100 0.21 -1.96 -22.29
CA ARG A 100 0.46 -0.97 -23.35
C ARG A 100 -0.28 -1.35 -24.64
N MET A 101 -0.22 -2.62 -25.05
CA MET A 101 -0.94 -3.12 -26.21
C MET A 101 -2.45 -2.92 -26.05
N LEU A 102 -3.04 -3.37 -24.92
CA LEU A 102 -4.48 -3.22 -24.68
C LEU A 102 -4.92 -1.74 -24.67
N THR A 103 -4.07 -0.85 -24.14
CA THR A 103 -4.34 0.59 -24.10
C THR A 103 -4.53 1.19 -25.50
N THR A 104 -3.89 0.63 -26.54
CA THR A 104 -4.02 1.15 -27.91
C THR A 104 -5.33 0.77 -28.61
N TYR A 105 -6.12 -0.16 -28.04
CA TYR A 105 -7.35 -0.66 -28.67
C TYR A 105 -8.59 0.20 -28.41
N SER A 106 -8.50 1.16 -27.48
CA SER A 106 -9.59 2.10 -27.18
C SER A 106 -9.03 3.50 -26.94
N PRO A 107 -9.68 4.58 -27.42
CA PRO A 107 -9.28 5.95 -27.11
C PRO A 107 -9.14 6.24 -25.61
N TYR A 108 -9.96 5.59 -24.79
CA TYR A 108 -9.81 5.59 -23.34
C TYR A 108 -10.00 4.19 -22.77
N SER A 109 -9.09 3.78 -21.87
CA SER A 109 -9.07 2.45 -21.27
C SER A 109 -9.25 2.49 -19.75
N LEU A 110 -10.13 1.63 -19.25
CA LEU A 110 -10.33 1.33 -17.83
C LEU A 110 -9.84 -0.09 -17.57
N PHE A 111 -8.88 -0.26 -16.67
CA PHE A 111 -8.36 -1.58 -16.30
C PHE A 111 -8.83 -1.97 -14.91
N ILE A 112 -9.56 -3.07 -14.81
CA ILE A 112 -9.90 -3.70 -13.53
C ILE A 112 -8.96 -4.88 -13.34
N ILE A 113 -8.05 -4.77 -12.37
CA ILE A 113 -6.93 -5.69 -12.22
C ILE A 113 -7.04 -6.45 -10.92
N ARG A 114 -6.91 -7.77 -11.00
CA ARG A 114 -6.68 -8.62 -9.83
C ARG A 114 -5.41 -9.44 -10.05
N SER A 115 -4.45 -9.30 -9.15
CA SER A 115 -3.13 -9.91 -9.28
C SER A 115 -2.69 -10.63 -8.01
N LYS A 116 -1.78 -11.60 -8.16
CA LYS A 116 -1.02 -12.17 -7.04
C LYS A 116 0.09 -11.22 -6.56
N LEU A 117 0.63 -10.41 -7.46
CA LEU A 117 1.64 -9.40 -7.17
C LEU A 117 1.00 -8.15 -6.58
N GLU A 118 1.69 -7.55 -5.61
CA GLU A 118 1.30 -6.35 -4.88
C GLU A 118 1.77 -5.09 -5.61
N GLY A 119 0.95 -4.05 -5.62
CA GLY A 119 1.30 -2.74 -6.18
C GLY A 119 1.22 -2.60 -7.71
N VAL A 120 0.68 -3.62 -8.40
CA VAL A 120 0.58 -3.66 -9.87
C VAL A 120 -0.12 -2.42 -10.45
N THR A 121 -1.25 -2.02 -9.86
CA THR A 121 -2.04 -0.88 -10.36
C THR A 121 -1.29 0.44 -10.22
N ARG A 122 -0.54 0.65 -9.13
CA ARG A 122 0.29 1.87 -8.94
C ARG A 122 1.49 1.91 -9.88
N TRP A 123 2.08 0.75 -10.15
CA TRP A 123 3.18 0.67 -11.11
C TRP A 123 2.68 0.92 -12.53
N LEU A 124 1.56 0.31 -12.94
CA LEU A 124 0.95 0.56 -14.25
C LEU A 124 0.49 2.02 -14.39
N ASP A 125 -0.04 2.64 -13.34
CA ASP A 125 -0.37 4.07 -13.34
C ASP A 125 0.83 4.95 -13.72
N TYR A 126 2.01 4.61 -13.19
CA TYR A 126 3.26 5.30 -13.50
C TYR A 126 3.77 4.97 -14.91
N ASP A 127 3.93 3.69 -15.25
CA ASP A 127 4.48 3.26 -16.54
C ASP A 127 3.60 3.67 -17.72
N LEU A 128 2.30 3.38 -17.64
CA LEU A 128 1.35 3.72 -18.70
C LEU A 128 1.03 5.22 -18.73
N GLY A 129 1.25 5.94 -17.62
CA GLY A 129 1.22 7.40 -17.61
C GLY A 129 2.29 8.00 -18.53
N LEU A 130 3.55 7.53 -18.40
CA LEU A 130 4.66 7.95 -19.27
C LEU A 130 4.43 7.51 -20.72
N PHE A 131 3.92 6.29 -20.92
CA PHE A 131 3.57 5.78 -22.24
C PHE A 131 2.48 6.63 -22.91
N ALA A 132 1.44 6.98 -22.18
CA ALA A 132 0.32 7.79 -22.68
C ALA A 132 0.77 9.21 -23.04
N GLU A 133 1.59 9.84 -22.20
CA GLU A 133 2.20 11.15 -22.47
C GLU A 133 3.02 11.12 -23.75
N ARG A 134 3.88 10.12 -23.93
CA ARG A 134 4.73 9.96 -25.13
C ARG A 134 3.91 9.81 -26.42
N LEU A 135 2.76 9.13 -26.37
CA LEU A 135 1.90 8.91 -27.53
C LEU A 135 0.83 9.99 -27.72
N GLY A 136 0.70 10.95 -26.79
CA GLY A 136 -0.36 11.96 -26.84
C GLY A 136 -1.77 11.37 -26.70
N ILE A 137 -1.91 10.24 -25.98
CA ILE A 137 -3.20 9.59 -25.74
C ILE A 137 -3.67 9.82 -24.29
N GLN A 138 -4.95 9.57 -24.02
CA GLN A 138 -5.50 9.69 -22.68
C GLN A 138 -4.89 8.63 -21.75
N LYS A 139 -4.38 9.06 -20.59
CA LYS A 139 -3.90 8.13 -19.55
C LYS A 139 -5.03 7.18 -19.11
N PRO A 140 -4.81 5.85 -19.08
CA PRO A 140 -5.80 4.90 -18.58
C PRO A 140 -6.11 5.07 -17.09
N SER A 141 -7.27 4.61 -16.65
CA SER A 141 -7.56 4.43 -15.22
C SER A 141 -7.38 2.98 -14.80
N PHE A 142 -7.01 2.79 -13.54
CA PHE A 142 -6.77 1.46 -12.96
C PHE A 142 -7.58 1.27 -11.68
N ILE A 143 -8.27 0.14 -11.56
CA ILE A 143 -9.05 -0.25 -10.38
C ILE A 143 -8.44 -1.54 -9.83
N ASN A 144 -8.03 -1.51 -8.57
CA ASN A 144 -7.55 -2.69 -7.86
C ASN A 144 -8.73 -3.56 -7.36
N GLY A 145 -8.90 -4.72 -7.99
CA GLY A 145 -9.82 -5.79 -7.60
C GLY A 145 -9.21 -6.80 -6.60
N GLY A 146 -8.05 -6.48 -6.05
CA GLY A 146 -7.27 -7.25 -5.08
C GLY A 146 -5.85 -7.53 -5.59
N ASP A 147 -4.83 -7.17 -4.82
CA ASP A 147 -3.41 -7.41 -5.13
C ASP A 147 -2.70 -8.17 -4.01
N GLY A 148 -2.41 -9.45 -4.24
CA GLY A 148 -1.68 -10.29 -3.29
C GLY A 148 -2.29 -10.32 -1.88
N LYS A 149 -1.46 -10.01 -0.88
CA LYS A 149 -1.85 -9.85 0.54
C LYS A 149 -1.93 -8.37 0.96
N HIS A 150 -1.73 -7.44 0.02
CA HIS A 150 -1.67 -6.02 0.26
C HIS A 150 -3.07 -5.44 0.48
N GLU A 151 -3.83 -5.14 -0.58
CA GLU A 151 -5.05 -4.34 -0.45
C GLU A 151 -6.22 -4.87 -1.30
N HIS A 152 -7.44 -4.46 -0.94
CA HIS A 152 -8.64 -4.69 -1.75
C HIS A 152 -9.62 -3.50 -1.64
N PRO A 153 -9.30 -2.34 -2.24
CA PRO A 153 -10.04 -1.11 -2.00
C PRO A 153 -11.51 -1.20 -2.39
N THR A 154 -11.84 -1.90 -3.48
CA THR A 154 -13.23 -2.04 -3.93
C THR A 154 -14.09 -2.97 -3.07
N GLN A 155 -13.47 -3.78 -2.20
CA GLN A 155 -14.16 -4.49 -1.12
C GLN A 155 -14.35 -3.56 0.08
N GLU A 156 -13.38 -2.71 0.41
CA GLU A 156 -13.56 -1.74 1.49
C GLU A 156 -14.65 -0.71 1.14
N ILE A 157 -14.66 -0.18 -0.07
CA ILE A 157 -15.70 0.75 -0.57
C ILE A 157 -17.11 0.16 -0.41
N LEU A 158 -17.29 -1.12 -0.74
CA LEU A 158 -18.61 -1.76 -0.60
C LEU A 158 -18.96 -2.08 0.86
N ASP A 159 -17.96 -2.35 1.69
CA ASP A 159 -18.15 -2.60 3.12
C ASP A 159 -18.54 -1.31 3.84
N GLU A 160 -17.80 -0.22 3.65
CA GLU A 160 -18.09 1.11 4.17
C GLU A 160 -19.50 1.56 3.77
N TYR A 161 -19.85 1.44 2.48
CA TYR A 161 -21.21 1.75 2.02
C TYR A 161 -22.27 0.93 2.75
N THR A 162 -22.00 -0.35 2.98
CA THR A 162 -22.93 -1.26 3.66
C THR A 162 -23.07 -0.93 5.15
N PHE A 163 -21.99 -0.55 5.82
CA PHE A 163 -22.02 -0.11 7.21
C PHE A 163 -22.73 1.23 7.36
N LEU A 164 -22.47 2.17 6.46
CA LEU A 164 -23.20 3.44 6.40
C LEU A 164 -24.69 3.17 6.19
N GLU A 165 -25.07 2.34 5.22
CA GLU A 165 -26.47 1.99 4.96
C GLU A 165 -27.14 1.36 6.20
N GLN A 166 -26.46 0.43 6.88
CA GLN A 166 -26.93 -0.18 8.13
C GLN A 166 -27.10 0.85 9.26
N ASN A 167 -26.25 1.88 9.29
CA ASN A 167 -26.29 2.96 10.28
C ASN A 167 -27.13 4.18 9.81
N ASN A 168 -28.02 4.01 8.83
CA ASN A 168 -28.83 5.10 8.26
C ASN A 168 -28.01 6.29 7.74
N PHE A 169 -26.80 6.02 7.26
CA PHE A 169 -25.78 6.96 6.80
C PHE A 169 -25.28 7.93 7.89
N ASP A 170 -25.48 7.60 9.17
CA ASP A 170 -24.81 8.27 10.27
C ASP A 170 -23.34 7.84 10.35
N ARG A 171 -22.47 8.83 10.54
CA ARG A 171 -21.00 8.69 10.57
C ARG A 171 -20.43 8.93 11.96
N LYS A 172 -21.27 9.25 12.94
CA LYS A 172 -20.82 9.66 14.26
C LYS A 172 -19.99 8.56 14.94
N ASP A 173 -20.50 7.34 14.97
CA ASP A 173 -19.90 6.23 15.70
C ASP A 173 -20.00 4.92 14.89
N ILE A 174 -18.93 4.12 14.91
CA ILE A 174 -18.97 2.71 14.50
C ILE A 174 -18.28 1.85 15.55
N HIS A 175 -18.91 0.71 15.87
CA HIS A 175 -18.32 -0.33 16.70
C HIS A 175 -18.39 -1.65 15.94
N ILE A 176 -17.22 -2.20 15.59
CA ILE A 176 -17.09 -3.37 14.73
C ILE A 176 -16.20 -4.45 15.36
N ALA A 177 -16.62 -5.70 15.26
CA ALA A 177 -15.84 -6.89 15.60
C ALA A 177 -15.26 -7.51 14.33
N LEU A 178 -13.94 -7.60 14.21
CA LEU A 178 -13.25 -8.30 13.12
C LEU A 178 -12.88 -9.70 13.61
N VAL A 179 -13.40 -10.74 12.97
CA VAL A 179 -13.32 -12.13 13.47
C VAL A 179 -12.72 -13.05 12.43
N GLY A 180 -11.71 -13.85 12.78
CA GLY A 180 -11.19 -14.91 11.92
C GLY A 180 -9.68 -14.83 11.68
N ASP A 181 -9.25 -15.01 10.43
CA ASP A 181 -7.86 -14.80 10.02
C ASP A 181 -7.61 -13.31 9.79
N LEU A 182 -7.04 -12.64 10.80
CA LEU A 182 -6.67 -11.23 10.74
C LEU A 182 -5.24 -11.03 10.26
N LYS A 183 -4.42 -12.08 10.32
CA LYS A 183 -3.02 -12.06 9.89
C LYS A 183 -2.89 -11.95 8.37
N HIS A 184 -3.69 -12.70 7.62
CA HIS A 184 -3.58 -12.80 6.15
C HIS A 184 -4.75 -12.15 5.40
N GLY A 185 -5.80 -11.75 6.11
CA GLY A 185 -7.01 -11.19 5.53
C GLY A 185 -6.86 -9.76 5.01
N ARG A 186 -6.49 -9.59 3.73
CA ARG A 186 -6.37 -8.25 3.11
C ARG A 186 -7.60 -7.36 3.27
N THR A 187 -8.81 -7.93 3.33
CA THR A 187 -10.05 -7.15 3.52
C THR A 187 -10.20 -6.58 4.92
N VAL A 188 -9.55 -7.16 5.93
CA VAL A 188 -9.52 -6.57 7.28
C VAL A 188 -8.35 -5.60 7.44
N HIS A 189 -7.29 -5.77 6.65
CA HIS A 189 -6.17 -4.81 6.58
C HIS A 189 -6.63 -3.47 6.03
N SER A 190 -7.41 -3.47 4.94
CA SER A 190 -8.01 -2.24 4.36
C SER A 190 -8.84 -1.44 5.37
N LYS A 191 -9.41 -2.09 6.40
CA LYS A 191 -10.20 -1.42 7.46
C LYS A 191 -9.38 -0.52 8.37
N ALA A 192 -8.07 -0.75 8.46
CA ALA A 192 -7.17 0.11 9.20
C ALA A 192 -7.24 1.56 8.68
N ASP A 193 -7.48 1.75 7.39
CA ASP A 193 -7.71 3.06 6.77
C ASP A 193 -9.19 3.33 6.45
N GLY A 194 -9.95 2.33 6.01
CA GLY A 194 -11.31 2.57 5.50
C GLY A 194 -12.28 3.14 6.54
N LEU A 195 -12.15 2.71 7.80
CA LEU A 195 -13.08 3.13 8.85
C LEU A 195 -12.98 4.62 9.23
N LYS A 196 -12.00 5.37 8.69
CA LYS A 196 -11.89 6.84 8.86
C LYS A 196 -13.09 7.63 8.31
N ILE A 197 -13.95 6.97 7.54
CA ILE A 197 -15.23 7.52 7.09
C ILE A 197 -16.20 7.80 8.26
N PHE A 198 -15.96 7.19 9.43
CA PHE A 198 -16.65 7.43 10.71
C PHE A 198 -15.79 8.28 11.66
N ASN A 199 -16.44 9.12 12.47
CA ASN A 199 -15.75 10.04 13.38
C ASN A 199 -15.17 9.33 14.61
N ASN A 200 -15.94 8.42 15.22
CA ASN A 200 -15.49 7.63 16.38
C ASN A 200 -15.52 6.14 16.03
N VAL A 201 -14.35 5.51 16.01
CA VAL A 201 -14.20 4.12 15.57
C VAL A 201 -13.76 3.27 16.76
N ARG A 202 -14.53 2.22 17.06
CA ARG A 202 -14.12 1.14 17.98
C ARG A 202 -13.98 -0.18 17.23
N VAL A 203 -12.83 -0.81 17.34
CA VAL A 203 -12.51 -2.07 16.67
C VAL A 203 -12.19 -3.14 17.72
N ASP A 204 -12.97 -4.20 17.72
CA ASP A 204 -12.64 -5.42 18.47
C ASP A 204 -11.99 -6.42 17.51
N LEU A 205 -10.76 -6.83 17.78
CA LEU A 205 -10.01 -7.82 17.02
C LEU A 205 -10.14 -9.19 17.71
N ILE A 206 -10.87 -10.11 17.09
CA ILE A 206 -11.10 -11.46 17.64
C ILE A 206 -10.37 -12.49 16.79
N ALA A 207 -9.18 -12.89 17.25
CA ALA A 207 -8.38 -13.93 16.62
C ALA A 207 -7.42 -14.56 17.64
N PRO A 208 -7.14 -15.86 17.54
CA PRO A 208 -6.07 -16.48 18.33
C PRO A 208 -4.69 -15.89 17.94
N PRO A 209 -3.66 -15.98 18.80
CA PRO A 209 -2.35 -15.36 18.55
C PRO A 209 -1.73 -15.70 17.18
N GLU A 210 -1.95 -16.90 16.68
CA GLU A 210 -1.43 -17.35 15.37
C GLU A 210 -2.04 -16.60 14.18
N LEU A 211 -3.24 -16.04 14.36
CA LEU A 211 -4.06 -15.35 13.36
C LEU A 211 -4.27 -13.88 13.68
N ALA A 212 -3.56 -13.35 14.69
CA ALA A 212 -3.71 -11.99 15.17
C ALA A 212 -3.38 -10.95 14.08
N MET A 213 -3.99 -9.77 14.23
CA MET A 213 -3.71 -8.62 13.36
C MET A 213 -2.22 -8.26 13.44
N PRO A 214 -1.51 -8.10 12.31
CA PRO A 214 -0.11 -7.67 12.33
C PRO A 214 0.05 -6.32 13.03
N GLU A 215 1.12 -6.18 13.82
CA GLU A 215 1.37 -4.99 14.66
C GLU A 215 1.33 -3.67 13.88
N TYR A 216 1.85 -3.68 12.66
CA TYR A 216 1.80 -2.52 11.77
C TYR A 216 0.38 -1.99 11.54
N TYR A 217 -0.60 -2.86 11.34
CA TYR A 217 -1.99 -2.44 11.12
C TYR A 217 -2.65 -1.98 12.42
N LYS A 218 -2.30 -2.57 13.57
CA LYS A 218 -2.77 -2.11 14.88
C LYS A 218 -2.27 -0.70 15.18
N HIS A 219 -0.97 -0.47 15.03
CA HIS A 219 -0.38 0.85 15.16
C HIS A 219 -1.00 1.86 14.17
N LYS A 220 -1.30 1.43 12.94
CA LYS A 220 -2.00 2.27 11.95
C LYS A 220 -3.42 2.65 12.41
N MET A 221 -4.17 1.72 13.00
CA MET A 221 -5.48 1.99 13.59
C MET A 221 -5.38 2.99 14.74
N GLU A 222 -4.39 2.83 15.62
CA GLU A 222 -4.14 3.76 16.74
C GLU A 222 -3.78 5.18 16.25
N LEU A 223 -2.90 5.29 15.25
CA LEU A 223 -2.55 6.57 14.61
C LEU A 223 -3.76 7.25 13.96
N ASN A 224 -4.71 6.45 13.44
CA ASN A 224 -5.98 6.94 12.92
C ASN A 224 -7.00 7.28 14.03
N GLY A 225 -6.64 7.11 15.31
CA GLY A 225 -7.45 7.46 16.47
C GLY A 225 -8.50 6.41 16.84
N PHE A 226 -8.34 5.16 16.40
CA PHE A 226 -9.31 4.10 16.69
C PHE A 226 -9.11 3.55 18.11
N ASP A 227 -10.20 3.22 18.79
CA ASP A 227 -10.19 2.46 20.06
C ASP A 227 -10.15 0.96 19.75
N VAL A 228 -9.01 0.31 19.99
CA VAL A 228 -8.75 -1.07 19.60
C VAL A 228 -8.71 -1.99 20.83
N ARG A 229 -9.48 -3.09 20.80
CA ARG A 229 -9.43 -4.15 21.81
C ARG A 229 -9.12 -5.48 21.16
N GLU A 230 -8.34 -6.33 21.84
CA GLU A 230 -7.92 -7.64 21.34
C GLU A 230 -8.51 -8.78 22.18
N PHE A 231 -8.96 -9.85 21.52
CA PHE A 231 -9.53 -11.04 22.15
C PHE A 231 -9.04 -12.30 21.43
N GLU A 232 -8.59 -13.30 22.20
CA GLU A 232 -8.05 -14.55 21.64
C GLU A 232 -9.13 -15.50 21.08
N SER A 233 -10.40 -15.27 21.43
CA SER A 233 -11.53 -16.11 21.01
C SER A 233 -12.88 -15.42 21.14
N LEU A 234 -13.87 -15.95 20.42
CA LEU A 234 -15.27 -15.56 20.54
C LEU A 234 -15.82 -15.78 21.96
N ASP A 235 -15.38 -16.82 22.66
CA ASP A 235 -15.75 -17.06 24.06
C ASP A 235 -15.30 -15.90 24.96
N ALA A 236 -14.03 -15.49 24.84
CA ALA A 236 -13.48 -14.38 25.60
C ALA A 236 -14.17 -13.04 25.26
N TYR A 237 -14.50 -12.86 23.99
CA TYR A 237 -15.19 -11.67 23.51
C TYR A 237 -16.64 -11.59 24.00
N LEU A 238 -17.40 -12.68 23.90
CA LEU A 238 -18.80 -12.76 24.34
C LEU A 238 -18.98 -12.78 25.86
N ALA A 239 -17.89 -12.88 26.62
CA ALA A 239 -17.90 -12.68 28.08
C ALA A 239 -17.88 -11.20 28.48
N GLN A 240 -17.61 -10.29 27.54
CA GLN A 240 -17.60 -8.84 27.81
C GLN A 240 -19.00 -8.28 27.94
N ALA A 241 -19.16 -7.23 28.77
CA ALA A 241 -20.44 -6.54 28.93
C ALA A 241 -20.93 -5.80 27.68
N SER A 242 -20.00 -5.39 26.80
CA SER A 242 -20.30 -4.70 25.54
C SER A 242 -19.59 -5.34 24.36
N VAL A 243 -20.39 -5.89 23.47
CA VAL A 243 -19.99 -6.44 22.16
C VAL A 243 -20.55 -5.58 21.04
N ALA A 244 -19.87 -5.61 19.89
CA ALA A 244 -20.18 -4.80 18.71
C ALA A 244 -21.54 -5.17 18.11
N PRO A 245 -22.27 -4.22 17.50
CA PRO A 245 -23.42 -4.49 16.66
C PRO A 245 -23.04 -4.95 15.24
N ILE A 246 -21.83 -4.64 14.77
CA ILE A 246 -21.35 -5.04 13.44
C ILE A 246 -20.25 -6.08 13.60
N TRP A 247 -20.40 -7.22 12.95
CA TRP A 247 -19.42 -8.31 12.99
C TRP A 247 -18.96 -8.62 11.59
N TYR A 248 -17.67 -8.59 11.34
CA TYR A 248 -17.06 -8.86 10.05
C TYR A 248 -16.19 -10.10 10.16
N PHE A 249 -16.72 -11.22 9.68
CA PHE A 249 -16.04 -12.50 9.68
C PHE A 249 -15.16 -12.65 8.45
N THR A 250 -13.99 -13.26 8.61
CA THR A 250 -13.13 -13.69 7.51
C THR A 250 -13.05 -15.21 7.43
N ARG A 251 -12.67 -15.69 6.23
CA ARG A 251 -12.38 -17.11 6.03
C ARG A 251 -10.99 -17.41 6.60
N LEU A 252 -10.87 -18.54 7.30
CA LEU A 252 -9.56 -19.11 7.65
C LEU A 252 -8.79 -19.50 6.37
N GLN A 253 -7.65 -18.86 6.13
CA GLN A 253 -6.78 -19.15 4.99
C GLN A 253 -5.81 -20.28 5.32
N LEU A 254 -6.36 -21.46 5.66
CA LEU A 254 -5.57 -22.62 6.08
C LEU A 254 -4.48 -22.98 5.07
N GLU A 255 -4.72 -22.74 3.78
CA GLU A 255 -3.76 -22.95 2.70
C GLU A 255 -2.52 -22.04 2.74
N ARG A 256 -2.54 -20.98 3.54
CA ARG A 256 -1.42 -20.04 3.73
C ARG A 256 -0.66 -20.28 5.03
N MET A 257 -1.06 -21.28 5.81
CA MET A 257 -0.50 -21.56 7.12
C MET A 257 0.63 -22.60 7.02
N GLY A 258 1.66 -22.46 7.87
CA GLY A 258 2.73 -23.45 7.98
C GLY A 258 2.25 -24.76 8.61
N GLU A 259 3.03 -25.84 8.43
CA GLU A 259 2.68 -27.19 8.92
C GLU A 259 2.37 -27.23 10.42
N ASP A 260 3.06 -26.45 11.25
CA ASP A 260 2.84 -26.39 12.70
C ASP A 260 1.47 -25.81 13.09
N VAL A 261 0.95 -24.88 12.29
CA VAL A 261 -0.36 -24.26 12.51
C VAL A 261 -1.48 -25.22 12.06
N LEU A 262 -1.22 -26.04 11.04
CA LEU A 262 -2.16 -27.05 10.57
C LEU A 262 -2.46 -28.12 11.64
N GLN A 263 -1.52 -28.40 12.54
CA GLN A 263 -1.73 -29.31 13.67
C GLN A 263 -2.77 -28.79 14.69
N HIS A 264 -3.03 -27.48 14.70
CA HIS A 264 -3.91 -26.81 15.67
C HIS A 264 -5.24 -26.33 15.06
N VAL A 265 -5.56 -26.72 13.82
CA VAL A 265 -6.73 -26.23 13.06
C VAL A 265 -8.04 -26.38 13.82
N GLY A 266 -8.24 -27.48 14.55
CA GLY A 266 -9.47 -27.67 15.35
C GLY A 266 -9.65 -26.61 16.43
N ARG A 267 -8.57 -26.25 17.14
CA ARG A 267 -8.58 -25.19 18.18
C ARG A 267 -8.80 -23.82 17.54
N LEU A 268 -8.07 -23.51 16.47
CA LEU A 268 -8.18 -22.23 15.75
C LEU A 268 -9.58 -22.03 15.18
N THR A 269 -10.12 -23.06 14.52
CA THR A 269 -11.47 -23.00 13.95
C THR A 269 -12.51 -22.79 15.04
N ARG A 270 -12.40 -23.50 16.16
CA ARG A 270 -13.34 -23.37 17.28
C ARG A 270 -13.32 -21.97 17.90
N SER A 271 -12.15 -21.32 17.99
CA SER A 271 -12.05 -20.00 18.64
C SER A 271 -12.72 -18.86 17.85
N VAL A 272 -12.86 -19.02 16.53
CA VAL A 272 -13.43 -17.98 15.63
C VAL A 272 -14.72 -18.38 14.92
N THR A 273 -15.29 -19.54 15.25
CA THR A 273 -16.57 -20.00 14.65
C THR A 273 -17.74 -19.66 15.56
N PHE A 274 -18.74 -18.96 15.02
CA PHE A 274 -19.93 -18.61 15.78
C PHE A 274 -20.81 -19.85 16.08
N ARG A 275 -21.34 -19.96 17.29
CA ARG A 275 -22.14 -21.11 17.74
C ARG A 275 -23.60 -20.73 18.01
N LYS A 276 -24.50 -21.69 17.80
CA LYS A 276 -25.95 -21.49 17.92
C LYS A 276 -26.37 -21.04 19.32
N GLU A 277 -25.69 -21.52 20.37
CA GLU A 277 -25.94 -21.13 21.77
C GLU A 277 -25.71 -19.63 22.06
N TRP A 278 -25.10 -18.88 21.14
CA TRP A 278 -24.82 -17.46 21.31
C TRP A 278 -25.83 -16.53 20.63
N ILE A 279 -26.81 -17.07 19.90
CA ILE A 279 -27.84 -16.26 19.24
C ILE A 279 -28.53 -15.34 20.26
N ASP A 280 -28.93 -15.88 21.40
CA ASP A 280 -29.69 -15.13 22.41
C ASP A 280 -28.83 -14.11 23.18
N LYS A 281 -27.51 -14.10 22.97
CA LYS A 281 -26.60 -13.09 23.50
C LYS A 281 -26.49 -11.87 22.59
N MET A 282 -26.98 -11.94 21.35
CA MET A 282 -26.86 -10.87 20.38
C MET A 282 -27.92 -9.80 20.63
N LYS A 283 -27.49 -8.54 20.69
CA LYS A 283 -28.39 -7.40 20.76
C LYS A 283 -29.24 -7.31 19.49
N GLU A 284 -30.43 -6.75 19.63
CA GLU A 284 -31.28 -6.43 18.48
C GLU A 284 -30.55 -5.49 17.51
N GLY A 285 -30.70 -5.74 16.21
CA GLY A 285 -30.02 -4.96 15.17
C GLY A 285 -28.60 -5.41 14.83
N THR A 286 -28.01 -6.36 15.56
CA THR A 286 -26.69 -6.91 15.24
C THR A 286 -26.67 -7.55 13.85
N LYS A 287 -25.61 -7.29 13.06
CA LYS A 287 -25.42 -7.80 11.71
C LYS A 287 -24.04 -8.42 11.50
N PHE A 288 -24.03 -9.54 10.80
CA PHE A 288 -22.86 -10.35 10.46
C PHE A 288 -22.58 -10.23 8.95
N TYR A 289 -21.35 -9.81 8.65
CA TYR A 289 -20.80 -9.59 7.33
C TYR A 289 -19.67 -10.58 7.07
N HIS A 290 -19.43 -10.86 5.80
CA HIS A 290 -18.35 -11.74 5.37
C HIS A 290 -18.00 -11.43 3.90
N PRO A 291 -16.73 -11.18 3.53
CA PRO A 291 -16.35 -10.83 2.16
C PRO A 291 -16.61 -11.96 1.16
N LEU A 292 -16.64 -13.19 1.69
CA LEU A 292 -16.85 -14.45 0.99
C LEU A 292 -15.67 -14.78 0.04
N PRO A 293 -15.48 -16.05 -0.36
CA PRO A 293 -16.28 -17.24 0.00
C PRO A 293 -16.10 -17.67 1.45
N ARG A 294 -17.12 -18.32 2.02
CA ARG A 294 -16.99 -19.09 3.27
C ARG A 294 -16.54 -20.50 2.93
N ASN A 295 -15.73 -21.11 3.81
CA ASN A 295 -15.30 -22.50 3.64
C ASN A 295 -16.52 -23.44 3.72
N ARG A 296 -16.53 -24.50 2.90
CA ARG A 296 -17.66 -25.46 2.86
C ARG A 296 -17.70 -26.39 4.08
N GLU A 297 -16.55 -26.76 4.60
CA GLU A 297 -16.39 -27.74 5.69
C GLU A 297 -16.24 -27.05 7.05
N TYR A 298 -15.47 -25.96 7.09
CA TYR A 298 -15.14 -25.23 8.32
C TYR A 298 -15.51 -23.74 8.23
N PRO A 299 -16.80 -23.38 8.06
CA PRO A 299 -17.23 -22.00 7.97
C PRO A 299 -17.13 -21.29 9.33
N THR A 300 -16.44 -20.15 9.38
CA THR A 300 -16.45 -19.25 10.57
C THR A 300 -17.85 -18.71 10.87
N ILE A 301 -18.68 -18.59 9.83
CA ILE A 301 -20.13 -18.32 9.89
C ILE A 301 -20.93 -19.56 9.45
N PRO A 302 -21.37 -20.43 10.38
CA PRO A 302 -22.07 -21.66 10.01
C PRO A 302 -23.40 -21.45 9.28
N PHE A 303 -23.78 -22.42 8.46
CA PHE A 303 -24.95 -22.37 7.57
C PHE A 303 -26.30 -22.10 8.26
N PHE A 304 -26.43 -22.38 9.56
CA PHE A 304 -27.67 -22.06 10.27
C PHE A 304 -27.93 -20.54 10.33
N LEU A 305 -26.88 -19.72 10.26
CA LEU A 305 -26.98 -18.26 10.31
C LEU A 305 -27.65 -17.66 9.06
N ASP A 306 -27.65 -18.38 7.93
CA ASP A 306 -28.27 -17.94 6.67
C ASP A 306 -29.75 -17.58 6.83
N LYS A 307 -30.42 -18.27 7.75
CA LYS A 307 -31.86 -18.12 8.01
C LYS A 307 -32.14 -17.18 9.19
N THR A 308 -31.13 -16.50 9.71
CA THR A 308 -31.24 -15.62 10.87
C THR A 308 -31.24 -14.15 10.45
N PRO A 309 -31.86 -13.25 11.25
CA PRO A 309 -31.79 -11.81 10.99
C PRO A 309 -30.38 -11.24 11.15
N LEU A 310 -29.42 -12.01 11.69
CA LEU A 310 -28.02 -11.61 11.81
C LEU A 310 -27.33 -11.56 10.43
N SER A 311 -27.77 -12.35 9.45
CA SER A 311 -27.11 -12.40 8.13
C SER A 311 -27.21 -11.06 7.37
N ALA A 312 -26.08 -10.54 6.92
CA ALA A 312 -26.00 -9.34 6.07
C ALA A 312 -25.02 -9.45 4.88
N TRP A 313 -24.32 -10.58 4.72
CA TRP A 313 -23.33 -10.77 3.65
C TRP A 313 -23.93 -10.81 2.23
N ASP A 314 -25.23 -11.10 2.09
CA ASP A 314 -25.91 -11.06 0.78
C ASP A 314 -26.18 -9.60 0.35
N LEU A 315 -26.64 -8.75 1.29
CA LEU A 315 -26.80 -7.31 1.04
C LEU A 315 -25.43 -6.67 0.74
N GLN A 316 -24.40 -7.03 1.50
CA GLN A 316 -23.02 -6.64 1.24
C GLN A 316 -22.59 -7.03 -0.20
N ALA A 317 -22.88 -8.25 -0.63
CA ALA A 317 -22.57 -8.70 -1.99
C ALA A 317 -23.30 -7.87 -3.06
N MET A 318 -24.59 -7.57 -2.84
CA MET A 318 -25.38 -6.72 -3.73
C MET A 318 -24.82 -5.30 -3.82
N ASN A 319 -24.42 -4.73 -2.69
CA ASN A 319 -23.81 -3.40 -2.63
C ASN A 319 -22.51 -3.32 -3.45
N GLY A 320 -21.77 -4.43 -3.55
CA GLY A 320 -20.61 -4.54 -4.43
C GLY A 320 -20.89 -4.26 -5.90
N TYR A 321 -22.07 -4.60 -6.43
CA TYR A 321 -22.43 -4.26 -7.81
C TYR A 321 -22.61 -2.74 -7.98
N TYR A 322 -23.38 -2.12 -7.07
CA TYR A 322 -23.73 -0.70 -7.16
C TYR A 322 -22.53 0.21 -6.97
N THR A 323 -21.70 -0.03 -5.94
CA THR A 323 -20.52 0.80 -5.68
C THR A 323 -19.51 0.72 -6.83
N ARG A 324 -19.35 -0.46 -7.44
CA ARG A 324 -18.46 -0.64 -8.60
C ARG A 324 -18.99 0.02 -9.86
N ALA A 325 -20.29 -0.01 -10.10
CA ALA A 325 -20.90 0.72 -11.20
C ALA A 325 -20.67 2.23 -11.04
N ILE A 326 -20.84 2.78 -9.83
CA ILE A 326 -20.55 4.20 -9.61
C ILE A 326 -19.06 4.51 -9.74
N LEU A 327 -18.17 3.66 -9.21
CA LEU A 327 -16.73 3.84 -9.34
C LEU A 327 -16.28 3.83 -10.82
N ILE A 328 -16.82 2.90 -11.62
CA ILE A 328 -16.58 2.86 -13.08
C ILE A 328 -17.15 4.12 -13.74
N GLY A 329 -18.34 4.58 -13.35
CA GLY A 329 -18.91 5.84 -13.85
C GLY A 329 -18.04 7.05 -13.55
N MET A 330 -17.45 7.13 -12.35
CA MET A 330 -16.49 8.18 -11.98
C MET A 330 -15.25 8.12 -12.87
N LEU A 331 -14.51 7.01 -12.85
CA LEU A 331 -13.26 6.86 -13.59
C LEU A 331 -13.48 6.86 -15.12
N GLY A 332 -14.66 6.48 -15.58
CA GLY A 332 -15.12 6.54 -16.96
C GLY A 332 -15.42 7.95 -17.47
N GLY A 333 -15.43 8.94 -16.57
CA GLY A 333 -15.72 10.33 -16.89
C GLY A 333 -17.19 10.68 -17.02
N ARG A 334 -18.10 9.77 -16.59
CA ARG A 334 -19.53 10.03 -16.58
C ARG A 334 -19.96 10.84 -15.35
N LEU A 335 -19.32 10.58 -14.22
CA LEU A 335 -19.62 11.21 -12.93
C LEU A 335 -18.42 12.06 -12.50
N GLY A 336 -18.68 13.19 -11.86
CA GLY A 336 -17.65 14.04 -11.25
C GLY A 336 -17.66 15.50 -11.68
N ASP A 337 -18.46 15.88 -12.66
CA ASP A 337 -18.59 17.27 -13.11
C ASP A 337 -19.21 18.17 -12.02
N ASP A 338 -20.08 17.61 -11.18
CA ASP A 338 -20.71 18.24 -10.02
C ASP A 338 -19.93 18.02 -8.70
N PHE A 339 -18.70 17.49 -8.76
CA PHE A 339 -17.90 17.27 -7.55
C PHE A 339 -17.16 18.54 -7.10
N GLU A 340 -17.65 19.14 -6.01
CA GLU A 340 -17.12 20.37 -5.40
C GLU A 340 -16.16 20.14 -4.22
N GLY A 341 -15.94 18.88 -3.82
CA GLY A 341 -15.09 18.54 -2.68
C GLY A 341 -13.58 18.66 -2.94
N ARG A 342 -12.79 18.42 -1.88
CA ARG A 342 -11.34 18.42 -1.94
C ARG A 342 -10.82 17.20 -2.69
N SER A 343 -10.00 17.44 -3.70
CA SER A 343 -9.18 16.41 -4.34
C SER A 343 -7.81 16.30 -3.67
N PRO A 344 -7.07 15.19 -3.85
CA PRO A 344 -5.76 15.01 -3.20
C PRO A 344 -4.81 16.15 -3.57
N GLU A 345 -4.33 16.91 -2.57
CA GLU A 345 -3.29 17.91 -2.79
C GLU A 345 -1.92 17.22 -2.88
N PHE A 346 -1.32 17.21 -4.07
CA PHE A 346 0.08 16.85 -4.22
C PHE A 346 0.97 18.01 -3.74
N ILE A 347 1.25 18.07 -2.43
CA ILE A 347 2.21 19.03 -1.89
C ILE A 347 3.62 18.60 -2.33
N LYS A 348 4.10 19.15 -3.46
CA LYS A 348 5.52 19.06 -3.85
C LYS A 348 6.35 20.00 -2.97
N LYS A 349 6.61 19.64 -1.71
CA LYS A 349 7.60 20.35 -0.92
C LYS A 349 8.98 19.94 -1.42
N LYS A 350 9.70 20.86 -2.10
CA LYS A 350 11.12 20.66 -2.39
C LYS A 350 11.87 20.70 -1.05
N VAL A 351 12.13 19.54 -0.48
CA VAL A 351 13.01 19.41 0.68
C VAL A 351 14.43 19.39 0.14
N ASN A 352 15.23 20.40 0.49
CA ASN A 352 16.67 20.31 0.24
C ASN A 352 17.27 19.37 1.30
N TYR A 353 17.81 18.24 0.87
CA TYR A 353 18.44 17.23 1.73
C TYR A 353 19.94 17.12 1.48
N ILE A 354 20.51 18.00 0.64
CA ILE A 354 21.94 18.13 0.40
C ILE A 354 22.28 19.60 0.67
N GLU A 355 22.89 19.85 1.83
CA GLU A 355 23.15 21.21 2.30
C GLU A 355 24.65 21.49 2.32
N GLU A 356 25.05 22.58 1.68
CA GLU A 356 26.40 23.11 1.85
C GLU A 356 26.46 23.92 3.14
N VAL A 357 27.27 23.44 4.09
CA VAL A 357 27.39 24.06 5.42
C VAL A 357 28.49 25.10 5.37
N SER A 358 28.13 26.37 5.65
CA SER A 358 29.07 27.50 5.67
C SER A 358 30.31 27.21 6.53
N HIS A 359 31.49 27.41 5.95
CA HIS A 359 32.78 27.18 6.60
C HIS A 359 33.36 28.48 7.17
N PHE A 360 33.78 28.46 8.43
CA PHE A 360 34.87 29.31 8.90
C PHE A 360 36.17 28.53 8.69
N THR A 361 37.16 29.13 8.04
CA THR A 361 38.49 28.58 7.78
C THR A 361 39.16 28.19 9.11
N SER A 362 39.03 26.93 9.53
CA SER A 362 39.73 26.42 10.71
C SER A 362 40.78 25.40 10.27
N VAL A 363 42.06 25.76 10.44
CA VAL A 363 43.17 24.82 10.36
C VAL A 363 43.06 23.87 11.55
N LYS A 364 42.62 22.63 11.34
CA LYS A 364 42.67 21.60 12.40
C LYS A 364 44.13 21.22 12.64
N LYS A 365 44.67 21.61 13.80
CA LYS A 365 46.07 21.39 14.20
C LYS A 365 46.36 20.01 14.83
N GLU A 366 45.35 19.16 15.06
CA GLU A 366 45.58 17.86 15.71
C GLU A 366 45.04 16.70 14.88
N TYR A 367 45.96 15.77 14.58
CA TYR A 367 45.73 14.58 13.78
C TYR A 367 45.06 13.48 14.62
N LYS A 368 44.02 12.85 14.07
CA LYS A 368 43.49 11.60 14.61
C LYS A 368 44.46 10.47 14.26
N ILE A 369 44.95 9.75 15.27
CA ILE A 369 45.83 8.60 15.11
C ILE A 369 45.12 7.55 14.21
N GLY A 370 45.76 7.13 13.12
CA GLY A 370 45.29 6.05 12.25
C GLY A 370 44.70 6.43 10.88
N THR A 371 44.58 7.71 10.52
CA THR A 371 44.23 8.14 9.14
C THR A 371 45.43 8.81 8.45
N LYS A 372 45.78 8.41 7.22
CA LYS A 372 46.67 9.24 6.38
C LYS A 372 45.96 10.57 6.05
N PRO A 373 46.62 11.73 6.20
CA PRO A 373 46.06 13.01 5.77
C PRO A 373 45.74 12.96 4.27
N VAL A 374 44.55 13.41 3.89
CA VAL A 374 44.19 13.60 2.49
C VAL A 374 44.65 15.00 2.09
N GLU A 375 45.64 15.10 1.19
CA GLU A 375 46.11 16.38 0.67
C GLU A 375 45.12 16.95 -0.35
N ASN A 376 44.67 16.11 -1.29
CA ASN A 376 43.62 16.41 -2.24
C ASN A 376 42.64 15.22 -2.33
N GLY A 377 41.35 15.47 -2.14
CA GLY A 377 40.32 14.44 -2.23
C GLY A 377 39.10 14.70 -1.35
N VAL A 378 38.36 13.63 -1.04
CA VAL A 378 37.12 13.68 -0.27
C VAL A 378 37.23 12.87 1.02
N VAL A 379 36.66 13.40 2.11
CA VAL A 379 36.49 12.66 3.37
C VAL A 379 35.02 12.65 3.77
N ILE A 380 34.42 11.47 3.84
CA ILE A 380 33.09 11.24 4.38
C ILE A 380 33.22 10.96 5.88
N ASP A 381 32.62 11.80 6.71
CA ASP A 381 32.62 11.73 8.17
C ASP A 381 31.21 11.47 8.70
N HIS A 382 31.09 10.93 9.91
CA HIS A 382 29.84 10.63 10.60
C HIS A 382 29.00 9.49 9.99
N ILE A 383 29.62 8.54 9.28
CA ILE A 383 28.92 7.32 8.83
C ILE A 383 28.52 6.50 10.07
N GLY A 384 27.25 6.09 10.19
CA GLY A 384 26.75 5.27 11.29
C GLY A 384 26.92 5.89 12.69
N LYS A 385 27.01 7.23 12.80
CA LYS A 385 27.31 7.89 14.08
C LYS A 385 26.29 7.49 15.16
N GLY A 386 26.79 7.04 16.31
CA GLY A 386 25.96 6.64 17.46
C GLY A 386 25.60 5.16 17.50
N GLU A 387 25.93 4.41 16.45
CA GLU A 387 25.78 2.96 16.40
C GLU A 387 26.96 2.25 17.08
N ASP A 388 26.83 0.95 17.33
CA ASP A 388 27.95 0.18 17.84
C ASP A 388 29.05 0.02 16.77
N VAL A 389 30.27 -0.25 17.23
CA VAL A 389 31.48 -0.29 16.38
C VAL A 389 31.33 -1.31 15.24
N LYS A 390 30.70 -2.46 15.48
CA LYS A 390 30.54 -3.49 14.45
C LYS A 390 29.60 -3.02 13.35
N THR A 391 28.45 -2.45 13.73
CA THR A 391 27.50 -1.90 12.76
C THR A 391 28.09 -0.73 11.96
N ILE A 392 28.91 0.13 12.57
CA ILE A 392 29.60 1.20 11.84
C ILE A 392 30.54 0.63 10.77
N TRP A 393 31.31 -0.41 11.11
CA TRP A 393 32.17 -1.09 10.14
C TRP A 393 31.39 -1.65 8.96
N GLU A 394 30.32 -2.39 9.22
CA GLU A 394 29.41 -2.91 8.19
C GLU A 394 28.86 -1.77 7.32
N HIS A 395 28.49 -0.65 7.94
CA HIS A 395 27.94 0.52 7.25
C HIS A 395 28.96 1.21 6.33
N ILE A 396 30.22 1.33 6.76
CA ILE A 396 31.33 1.81 5.91
C ILE A 396 31.47 0.90 4.68
N TYR A 397 31.50 -0.42 4.87
CA TYR A 397 31.67 -1.36 3.76
C TYR A 397 30.50 -1.30 2.77
N LYS A 398 29.25 -1.25 3.27
CA LYS A 398 28.06 -1.06 2.43
C LYS A 398 28.15 0.25 1.63
N THR A 399 28.47 1.36 2.31
CA THR A 399 28.60 2.68 1.68
C THR A 399 29.63 2.67 0.55
N ARG A 400 30.79 2.04 0.76
CA ARG A 400 31.83 1.92 -0.28
C ARG A 400 31.35 1.16 -1.50
N LYS A 401 30.67 0.03 -1.30
CA LYS A 401 30.21 -0.84 -2.38
C LYS A 401 29.11 -0.16 -3.21
N ILE A 402 28.13 0.45 -2.54
CA ILE A 402 27.02 1.18 -3.18
C ILE A 402 27.50 2.38 -4.00
N LEU A 403 28.50 3.10 -3.50
CA LEU A 403 29.08 4.25 -4.21
C LEU A 403 30.10 3.83 -5.29
N GLY A 404 30.34 2.54 -5.49
CA GLY A 404 31.31 2.06 -6.49
C GLY A 404 32.74 2.53 -6.23
N LEU A 405 33.12 2.73 -4.96
CA LEU A 405 34.40 3.34 -4.59
C LEU A 405 35.57 2.35 -4.73
N ASN A 406 35.98 2.13 -5.98
CA ASN A 406 37.14 1.32 -6.39
C ASN A 406 38.43 2.16 -6.43
N VAL A 407 38.63 3.01 -5.42
CA VAL A 407 39.75 3.94 -5.33
C VAL A 407 40.64 3.65 -4.12
N VAL A 408 41.91 4.04 -4.21
CA VAL A 408 42.82 4.04 -3.06
C VAL A 408 42.19 4.87 -1.96
N SER A 409 42.07 4.30 -0.77
CA SER A 409 41.29 4.91 0.30
C SER A 409 41.65 4.31 1.64
N SER A 410 41.36 5.04 2.71
CA SER A 410 41.47 4.56 4.10
C SER A 410 40.16 4.76 4.82
N HIS A 411 39.82 3.87 5.74
CA HIS A 411 38.60 3.99 6.52
C HIS A 411 38.83 3.54 7.96
N GLY A 412 37.96 3.97 8.87
CA GLY A 412 38.06 3.57 10.27
C GLY A 412 36.88 4.06 11.11
N VAL A 413 36.79 3.50 12.31
CA VAL A 413 35.83 3.91 13.34
C VAL A 413 36.56 4.70 14.42
N TYR A 414 36.03 5.87 14.75
CA TYR A 414 36.67 6.80 15.68
C TYR A 414 35.68 7.23 16.75
N LEU A 415 36.17 7.36 17.98
CA LEU A 415 35.43 7.99 19.07
C LEU A 415 35.36 9.51 18.84
N SER A 416 34.17 10.09 18.96
CA SER A 416 33.94 11.53 18.89
C SER A 416 34.21 12.17 20.24
N HIS A 417 35.20 13.06 20.31
CA HIS A 417 35.53 13.80 21.55
C HIS A 417 34.44 14.79 22.00
N LYS A 418 33.46 15.10 21.14
CA LYS A 418 32.39 16.07 21.47
C LYS A 418 31.25 15.47 22.28
N ASP A 419 30.91 14.22 22.00
CA ASP A 419 29.69 13.57 22.51
C ASP A 419 29.91 12.11 22.92
N GLY A 420 31.15 11.60 22.88
CA GLY A 420 31.49 10.24 23.28
C GLY A 420 30.93 9.15 22.36
N THR A 421 30.37 9.51 21.20
CA THR A 421 29.79 8.54 20.26
C THR A 421 30.83 8.02 19.27
N TYR A 422 30.70 6.77 18.83
CA TYR A 422 31.51 6.26 17.73
C TYR A 422 30.97 6.75 16.39
N LYS A 423 31.88 6.92 15.42
CA LYS A 423 31.55 7.27 14.04
C LYS A 423 32.51 6.69 13.04
N GLY A 424 32.00 6.36 11.85
CA GLY A 424 32.78 5.93 10.71
C GLY A 424 33.33 7.12 9.91
N VAL A 425 34.55 6.96 9.43
CA VAL A 425 35.23 7.89 8.53
C VAL A 425 35.76 7.13 7.32
N LEU A 426 35.55 7.68 6.13
CA LEU A 426 36.05 7.17 4.87
C LEU A 426 36.80 8.27 4.12
N SER A 427 38.11 8.10 3.97
CA SER A 427 39.00 9.00 3.24
C SER A 427 39.26 8.46 1.83
N LEU A 428 39.02 9.30 0.83
CA LEU A 428 39.11 9.01 -0.59
C LEU A 428 40.11 10.00 -1.23
N PRO A 429 41.44 9.75 -1.09
CA PRO A 429 42.45 10.43 -1.90
C PRO A 429 42.12 10.36 -3.38
N ASP A 430 42.47 11.42 -4.12
CA ASP A 430 42.35 11.50 -5.59
C ASP A 430 40.91 11.53 -6.16
N LEU A 431 39.89 11.49 -5.30
CA LEU A 431 38.50 11.76 -5.69
C LEU A 431 38.15 13.22 -5.37
N GLU A 432 38.12 14.08 -6.38
CA GLU A 432 37.96 15.52 -6.18
C GLU A 432 36.56 15.93 -5.70
N GLU A 433 35.51 15.29 -6.22
CA GLU A 433 34.13 15.62 -5.89
C GLU A 433 33.18 14.44 -6.14
N PHE A 434 31.97 14.55 -5.59
CA PHE A 434 30.87 13.62 -5.86
C PHE A 434 29.88 14.28 -6.81
N ASP A 435 29.46 13.53 -7.83
CA ASP A 435 28.34 13.93 -8.67
C ASP A 435 27.00 13.82 -7.92
N LEU A 436 25.92 14.34 -8.51
CA LEU A 436 24.59 14.33 -7.89
C LEU A 436 24.07 12.91 -7.62
N ILE A 437 24.46 11.94 -8.45
CA ILE A 437 24.07 10.53 -8.29
C ILE A 437 24.73 9.95 -7.02
N SER A 438 26.03 10.12 -6.88
CA SER A 438 26.80 9.68 -5.72
C SER A 438 26.34 10.39 -4.44
N MET A 439 26.00 11.68 -4.53
CA MET A 439 25.42 12.42 -3.40
C MET A 439 24.05 11.88 -2.98
N LYS A 440 23.18 11.55 -3.94
CA LYS A 440 21.89 10.90 -3.67
C LYS A 440 22.08 9.54 -3.01
N LYS A 441 22.94 8.69 -3.57
CA LYS A 441 23.27 7.38 -2.99
C LYS A 441 23.81 7.53 -1.56
N LEU A 442 24.77 8.43 -1.34
CA LEU A 442 25.33 8.72 -0.02
C LEU A 442 24.25 9.16 0.97
N SER A 443 23.35 10.06 0.57
CA SER A 443 22.26 10.54 1.42
C SER A 443 21.30 9.43 1.85
N ALA A 444 21.12 8.41 1.00
CA ALA A 444 20.22 7.30 1.27
C ALA A 444 20.87 6.17 2.07
N ILE A 445 22.13 5.81 1.77
CA ILE A 445 22.82 4.77 2.55
C ILE A 445 23.34 5.32 3.88
N ALA A 446 23.90 6.52 3.91
CA ALA A 446 24.50 7.13 5.11
C ALA A 446 23.91 8.53 5.34
N PRO A 447 22.60 8.62 5.66
CA PRO A 447 21.99 9.89 6.04
C PRO A 447 22.73 10.48 7.23
N GLU A 448 22.73 11.80 7.36
CA GLU A 448 23.43 12.51 8.43
C GLU A 448 24.96 12.35 8.41
N SER A 449 25.53 11.93 7.28
CA SER A 449 26.98 12.00 7.05
C SER A 449 27.40 13.37 6.50
N THR A 450 28.70 13.64 6.54
CA THR A 450 29.26 14.90 6.06
C THR A 450 30.40 14.62 5.10
N LEU A 451 30.27 15.13 3.88
CA LEU A 451 31.29 15.09 2.86
C LEU A 451 32.14 16.36 2.96
N ASN A 452 33.45 16.19 3.19
CA ASN A 452 34.42 17.29 3.20
C ASN A 452 35.29 17.17 1.96
N VAL A 453 35.27 18.19 1.10
CA VAL A 453 36.18 18.30 -0.05
C VAL A 453 37.44 19.02 0.41
N ILE A 454 38.59 18.39 0.21
CA ILE A 454 39.89 18.85 0.68
C ILE A 454 40.77 19.17 -0.52
N ARG A 455 41.38 20.36 -0.52
CA ARG A 455 42.44 20.75 -1.47
C ARG A 455 43.61 21.37 -0.72
N ASN A 456 44.83 20.95 -1.05
CA ASN A 456 46.06 21.35 -0.36
C ASN A 456 45.98 21.21 1.18
N GLY A 457 45.33 20.14 1.65
CA GLY A 457 45.12 19.87 3.09
C GLY A 457 44.06 20.73 3.78
N ILE A 458 43.35 21.60 3.05
CA ILE A 458 42.31 22.50 3.57
C ILE A 458 40.94 22.04 3.11
N VAL A 459 39.97 21.98 4.03
CA VAL A 459 38.57 21.72 3.68
C VAL A 459 38.01 22.96 2.98
N ILE A 460 37.78 22.86 1.67
CA ILE A 460 37.25 23.96 0.85
C ILE A 460 35.73 23.94 0.73
N LYS A 461 35.12 22.76 0.93
CA LYS A 461 33.67 22.57 0.84
C LYS A 461 33.22 21.53 1.85
N LYS A 462 32.11 21.80 2.54
CA LYS A 462 31.52 20.87 3.49
C LYS A 462 30.05 20.70 3.18
N ILE A 463 29.66 19.46 2.87
CA ILE A 463 28.29 19.14 2.48
C ILE A 463 27.72 18.17 3.50
N ARG A 464 26.59 18.54 4.11
CA ARG A 464 25.78 17.67 4.95
C ARG A 464 24.72 17.00 4.09
N VAL A 465 24.63 15.68 4.18
CA VAL A 465 23.53 14.95 3.56
C VAL A 465 22.51 14.56 4.62
N HIS A 466 21.25 14.75 4.29
CA HIS A 466 20.10 14.37 5.11
C HIS A 466 19.35 13.24 4.43
N PHE A 467 18.53 12.55 5.21
CA PHE A 467 17.69 11.48 4.69
C PHE A 467 16.79 11.97 3.55
N PRO A 468 16.92 11.42 2.33
CA PRO A 468 16.22 11.95 1.17
C PRO A 468 14.73 11.65 1.26
N PRO A 469 13.85 12.55 0.77
CA PRO A 469 12.40 12.33 0.82
C PRO A 469 11.93 11.14 -0.04
N LYS A 470 12.75 10.74 -1.03
CA LYS A 470 12.49 9.61 -1.92
C LYS A 470 13.79 9.09 -2.53
N ILE A 471 13.78 7.82 -2.93
CA ILE A 471 14.85 7.17 -3.68
C ILE A 471 14.26 6.27 -4.76
N TYR A 472 14.79 6.38 -5.98
CA TYR A 472 14.31 5.71 -7.19
C TYR A 472 15.40 5.76 -8.27
N ASP A 473 15.25 5.00 -9.36
CA ASP A 473 16.16 4.94 -10.51
C ASP A 473 17.61 4.52 -10.17
N PHE A 474 17.78 3.61 -9.22
CA PHE A 474 19.08 2.95 -8.97
C PHE A 474 18.96 1.45 -9.23
N GLU A 475 19.93 0.88 -9.93
CA GLU A 475 19.99 -0.58 -10.19
C GLU A 475 20.33 -1.36 -8.91
N GLU A 476 21.01 -0.71 -7.96
CA GLU A 476 21.46 -1.33 -6.72
C GLU A 476 20.40 -1.29 -5.61
N ILE A 477 19.14 -0.94 -5.90
CA ILE A 477 18.05 -0.98 -4.92
C ILE A 477 16.95 -1.91 -5.38
N SER A 478 16.28 -2.57 -4.44
CA SER A 478 15.06 -3.34 -4.71
C SER A 478 14.14 -3.38 -3.51
N CYS A 479 12.84 -3.56 -3.79
CA CYS A 479 11.87 -3.84 -2.75
C CYS A 479 12.14 -5.26 -2.24
N LYS A 480 12.29 -5.44 -0.92
CA LYS A 480 12.53 -6.76 -0.31
C LYS A 480 11.26 -7.55 -0.02
N ASN A 481 10.11 -7.04 -0.46
CA ASN A 481 8.86 -7.78 -0.39
C ASN A 481 8.78 -8.70 -1.62
N PRO A 482 8.86 -10.04 -1.46
CA PRO A 482 8.84 -10.97 -2.58
C PRO A 482 7.51 -10.93 -3.34
N ASP A 483 6.44 -10.44 -2.73
CA ASP A 483 5.13 -10.33 -3.38
C ASP A 483 4.99 -9.00 -4.18
N CYS A 484 5.93 -8.05 -4.08
CA CYS A 484 5.85 -6.75 -4.76
C CYS A 484 6.16 -6.82 -6.26
N ILE A 485 5.41 -6.09 -7.09
CA ILE A 485 5.65 -6.00 -8.54
C ILE A 485 7.07 -5.55 -8.93
N SER A 486 7.71 -4.72 -8.09
CA SER A 486 9.08 -4.26 -8.31
C SER A 486 10.15 -5.17 -7.72
N HIS A 487 9.79 -6.38 -7.28
CA HIS A 487 10.77 -7.36 -6.82
C HIS A 487 11.51 -7.95 -8.03
N PRO A 488 12.86 -8.03 -8.03
CA PRO A 488 13.64 -8.45 -9.18
C PRO A 488 13.30 -9.85 -9.74
N GLU A 489 12.87 -10.77 -8.87
CA GLU A 489 12.53 -12.15 -9.24
C GLU A 489 11.35 -12.25 -10.21
N HIS A 490 10.49 -11.23 -10.30
CA HIS A 490 9.34 -11.26 -11.22
C HIS A 490 9.72 -10.90 -12.66
N HIS A 491 10.90 -10.32 -12.87
CA HIS A 491 11.38 -9.90 -14.20
C HIS A 491 10.43 -8.96 -14.96
N GLU A 492 9.60 -8.20 -14.25
CA GLU A 492 8.63 -7.23 -14.82
C GLU A 492 9.26 -5.89 -15.20
N ASN A 493 10.58 -5.73 -14.96
CA ASN A 493 11.33 -4.49 -15.19
C ASN A 493 10.70 -3.25 -14.50
N ALA A 494 9.98 -3.48 -13.40
CA ALA A 494 9.35 -2.43 -12.62
C ALA A 494 10.40 -1.75 -11.73
N THR A 495 10.78 -0.52 -12.09
CA THR A 495 11.80 0.23 -11.35
C THR A 495 11.34 0.49 -9.90
N PRO A 496 12.12 0.06 -8.89
CA PRO A 496 11.80 0.26 -7.49
C PRO A 496 11.81 1.76 -7.14
N PHE A 497 10.87 2.14 -6.29
CA PHE A 497 10.68 3.51 -5.85
C PHE A 497 10.27 3.49 -4.38
N PHE A 498 10.93 4.30 -3.56
CA PHE A 498 10.60 4.45 -2.14
C PHE A 498 10.41 5.91 -1.73
N TYR A 499 9.56 6.11 -0.72
CA TYR A 499 9.40 7.37 0.00
C TYR A 499 9.95 7.26 1.41
N LYS A 500 10.41 8.38 1.96
CA LYS A 500 10.82 8.45 3.37
C LYS A 500 9.59 8.38 4.29
N THR A 501 9.68 7.58 5.35
CA THR A 501 8.71 7.58 6.47
C THR A 501 9.14 8.54 7.59
N GLU A 502 8.23 8.84 8.52
CA GLU A 502 8.55 9.64 9.71
C GLU A 502 9.62 8.98 10.62
N SER A 503 9.66 7.64 10.63
CA SER A 503 10.64 6.83 11.36
C SER A 503 12.04 6.78 10.72
N ASN A 504 12.29 7.55 9.65
CA ASN A 504 13.53 7.49 8.85
C ASN A 504 13.78 6.08 8.24
N ASN A 505 12.71 5.43 7.80
CA ASN A 505 12.77 4.27 6.92
C ASN A 505 12.34 4.63 5.50
N PHE A 506 12.37 3.64 4.61
CA PHE A 506 11.84 3.75 3.26
C PHE A 506 10.60 2.87 3.08
N ILE A 507 9.48 3.47 2.67
CA ILE A 507 8.27 2.73 2.29
C ILE A 507 8.21 2.59 0.76
N CYS A 508 7.97 1.38 0.27
CA CYS A 508 7.85 1.12 -1.17
C CYS A 508 6.60 1.83 -1.74
N LYS A 509 6.75 2.57 -2.84
CA LYS A 509 5.66 3.29 -3.52
C LYS A 509 4.53 2.35 -3.98
N TYR A 510 4.83 1.10 -4.30
CA TYR A 510 3.88 0.18 -4.93
C TYR A 510 3.13 -0.68 -3.91
N CYS A 511 3.84 -1.37 -3.02
CA CYS A 511 3.26 -2.32 -2.06
C CYS A 511 3.17 -1.79 -0.61
N ASP A 512 3.52 -0.52 -0.37
CA ASP A 512 3.51 0.13 0.95
C ASP A 512 4.29 -0.62 2.05
N LYS A 513 5.21 -1.52 1.67
CA LYS A 513 6.08 -2.21 2.61
C LYS A 513 7.17 -1.27 3.13
N ASP A 514 7.28 -1.16 4.45
CA ASP A 514 8.38 -0.49 5.13
C ASP A 514 9.67 -1.32 5.04
N HIS A 515 10.76 -0.65 4.73
CA HIS A 515 12.11 -1.18 4.65
C HIS A 515 13.06 -0.29 5.44
N ASN A 516 13.92 -0.91 6.25
CA ASN A 516 15.07 -0.21 6.78
C ASN A 516 15.93 0.30 5.60
N TYR A 517 16.40 1.54 5.68
CA TYR A 517 17.16 2.18 4.59
C TYR A 517 18.49 1.48 4.27
N LYS A 518 19.02 0.69 5.20
CA LYS A 518 20.23 -0.13 5.00
C LYS A 518 19.98 -1.42 4.23
N ASP A 519 18.72 -1.82 4.10
CA ASP A 519 18.33 -3.14 3.61
C ASP A 519 17.73 -3.08 2.21
N ILE A 520 17.41 -1.90 1.67
CA ILE A 520 16.91 -1.77 0.29
C ILE A 520 17.97 -2.06 -0.78
N TRP A 521 19.25 -2.14 -0.42
CA TRP A 521 20.35 -2.22 -1.36
C TRP A 521 20.69 -3.67 -1.75
N ASP A 522 20.86 -3.92 -3.04
CA ASP A 522 21.38 -5.17 -3.62
C ASP A 522 22.91 -5.07 -3.72
N ILE A 523 23.57 -5.55 -2.67
CA ILE A 523 25.02 -5.42 -2.49
C ILE A 523 25.71 -6.72 -2.88
#